data_AF-A0A2A2PRV0-F1
#
_entry.id   AF-A0A2A2PRV0-F1
#
_cell.length_a   1.000
_cell.length_b   1.000
_cell.length_c   1.000
_cell.angle_alpha   90.00
_cell.angle_beta   90.00
_cell.angle_gamma   90.00
#
_symmetry.space_group_name_H-M   'P 1'
#
loop_
_entity.id
_entity.type
_entity.pdbx_description
1 polymer ?
#
loop_
_entity_poly.entity_id
_entity_poly.type
_entity_poly.pdbx_seq_one_letter_code
_entity_poly.pdbx_strand_id
1 'polypeptide(L)'
;MSKEKRKLEDWELAECAALKALVLQENFSRPKEKRITQEMAGAALGMNQGSFSNYLNGRLALNKDIAVGIYKIFGIPAELYSKRLAEEIADVAKVYTDNDYQKNDLYAQASPEHRMAVDDMASRMLGMTEEQALKLKQAMDLLMPSDDPRKD
;
A
#
# COMPACT_ATOMS: atom_id res chain seq x y z
N MET A 1 4.11 0.74 37.68
CA MET A 1 3.37 2.01 37.48
C MET A 1 2.53 1.87 36.22
N SER A 2 1.21 1.70 36.34
CA SER A 2 0.33 1.67 35.16
C SER A 2 0.30 3.07 34.56
N LYS A 3 0.85 3.24 33.35
CA LYS A 3 0.67 4.47 32.57
C LYS A 3 -0.83 4.57 32.25
N GLU A 4 -1.53 5.49 32.89
CA GLU A 4 -2.90 5.81 32.51
C GLU A 4 -2.92 6.20 31.04
N LYS A 5 -3.75 5.51 30.25
CA LYS A 5 -3.92 5.82 28.84
C LYS A 5 -4.68 7.14 28.74
N ARG A 6 -4.21 8.04 27.85
CA ARG A 6 -4.89 9.31 27.54
C ARG A 6 -6.35 9.04 27.21
N LYS A 7 -7.26 9.84 27.76
CA LYS A 7 -8.67 9.82 27.36
C LYS A 7 -8.79 10.33 25.91
N LEU A 8 -9.54 9.62 25.10
CA LEU A 8 -9.83 10.06 23.73
C LEU A 8 -10.77 11.26 23.78
N GLU A 9 -10.55 12.17 22.85
CA GLU A 9 -11.44 13.30 22.60
C GLU A 9 -12.72 12.82 21.90
N ASP A 10 -13.80 13.62 21.96
CA ASP A 10 -15.09 13.26 21.37
C ASP A 10 -15.00 13.00 19.86
N TRP A 11 -14.16 13.75 19.15
CA TRP A 11 -13.93 13.55 17.72
C TRP A 11 -13.22 12.22 17.44
N GLU A 12 -12.27 11.80 18.27
CA GLU A 12 -11.58 10.50 18.12
C GLU A 12 -12.55 9.34 18.37
N LEU A 13 -13.43 9.48 19.36
CA LEU A 13 -14.49 8.51 19.63
C LEU A 13 -15.47 8.43 18.46
N ALA A 14 -15.82 9.55 17.84
CA ALA A 14 -16.67 9.59 16.65
C ALA A 14 -16.01 8.88 15.46
N GLU A 15 -14.71 9.09 15.21
CA GLU A 15 -13.96 8.38 14.17
C GLU A 15 -13.97 6.86 14.41
N CYS A 16 -13.75 6.42 15.66
CA CYS A 16 -13.79 5.00 16.03
C CYS A 16 -15.17 4.38 15.81
N ALA A 17 -16.23 5.10 16.20
CA ALA A 17 -17.61 4.66 16.04
C ALA A 17 -18.02 4.57 14.57
N ALA A 18 -17.63 5.56 13.75
CA ALA A 18 -17.86 5.56 12.31
C ALA A 18 -17.15 4.36 11.64
N LEU A 19 -15.88 4.14 11.97
CA LEU A 19 -15.14 2.97 11.46
C LEU A 19 -15.83 1.66 11.86
N LYS A 20 -16.26 1.51 13.11
CA LYS A 20 -16.95 0.31 13.58
C LYS A 20 -18.22 0.04 12.79
N ALA A 21 -19.02 1.06 12.50
CA ALA A 21 -20.23 0.93 11.71
C ALA A 21 -19.93 0.48 10.27
N LEU A 22 -18.94 1.10 9.62
CA LEU A 22 -18.52 0.74 8.26
C LEU A 22 -17.97 -0.69 8.17
N VAL A 23 -17.10 -1.08 9.09
CA VAL A 23 -16.56 -2.45 9.15
C VAL A 23 -17.69 -3.46 9.34
N LEU A 24 -18.66 -3.15 10.21
CA LEU A 24 -19.81 -4.03 10.43
C LEU A 24 -20.65 -4.18 9.15
N GLN A 25 -20.96 -3.06 8.50
CA GLN A 25 -21.71 -3.02 7.24
C GLN A 25 -21.00 -3.80 6.13
N GLU A 26 -19.71 -3.53 5.89
CA GLU A 26 -18.91 -4.21 4.88
C GLU A 26 -18.67 -5.68 5.17
N ASN A 27 -18.71 -6.07 6.45
CA ASN A 27 -18.61 -7.48 6.79
C ASN A 27 -19.95 -8.20 6.61
N PHE A 28 -21.08 -7.53 6.85
CA PHE A 28 -22.40 -8.12 6.62
C PHE A 28 -22.77 -8.26 5.14
N SER A 29 -22.25 -7.39 4.28
CA SER A 29 -22.43 -7.47 2.82
C SER A 29 -21.74 -8.71 2.21
N ARG A 30 -20.77 -9.30 2.91
CA ARG A 30 -20.07 -10.52 2.49
C ARG A 30 -20.91 -11.77 2.76
N PRO A 31 -20.81 -12.80 1.89
CA PRO A 31 -21.32 -14.15 2.20
C PRO A 31 -20.79 -14.64 3.55
N LYS A 32 -21.58 -15.42 4.29
CA LYS A 32 -21.30 -15.78 5.69
C LYS A 32 -19.92 -16.41 5.86
N GLU A 33 -19.54 -17.28 4.93
CA GLU A 33 -18.26 -17.99 4.82
C GLU A 33 -17.06 -17.11 4.45
N LYS A 34 -17.31 -15.89 3.94
CA LYS A 34 -16.28 -14.89 3.59
C LYS A 34 -16.22 -13.72 4.57
N ARG A 35 -16.98 -13.78 5.67
CA ARG A 35 -16.95 -12.76 6.72
C ARG A 35 -15.63 -12.82 7.47
N ILE A 36 -15.08 -11.65 7.75
CA ILE A 36 -13.81 -11.46 8.42
C ILE A 36 -14.10 -11.32 9.92
N THR A 37 -13.49 -12.17 10.74
CA THR A 37 -13.58 -12.04 12.20
C THR A 37 -12.61 -10.97 12.70
N GLN A 38 -12.81 -10.47 13.92
CA GLN A 38 -11.85 -9.55 14.52
C GLN A 38 -10.47 -10.18 14.76
N GLU A 39 -10.42 -11.51 14.94
CA GLU A 39 -9.18 -12.26 15.03
C GLU A 39 -8.44 -12.28 13.69
N MET A 40 -9.15 -12.56 12.59
CA MET A 40 -8.59 -12.49 11.24
C MET A 40 -8.10 -11.08 10.89
N ALA A 41 -8.91 -10.06 11.21
CA ALA A 41 -8.54 -8.67 10.97
C ALA A 41 -7.33 -8.25 11.82
N GLY A 42 -7.30 -8.62 13.10
CA GLY A 42 -6.13 -8.39 13.95
C GLY A 42 -4.87 -9.07 13.40
N ALA A 43 -4.97 -10.35 13.04
CA ALA A 43 -3.85 -11.12 12.50
C ALA A 43 -3.29 -10.50 11.20
N ALA A 44 -4.17 -10.03 10.30
CA ALA A 44 -3.77 -9.34 9.08
C ALA A 44 -3.04 -8.00 9.35
N LEU A 45 -3.24 -7.40 10.52
CA LEU A 45 -2.56 -6.19 10.97
C LEU A 45 -1.38 -6.47 11.92
N GLY A 46 -0.99 -7.73 12.09
CA GLY A 46 0.10 -8.12 12.99
C GLY A 46 -0.23 -7.90 14.47
N MET A 47 -1.51 -7.88 14.85
CA MET A 47 -1.95 -7.66 16.23
C MET A 47 -2.95 -8.72 16.69
N ASN A 48 -3.17 -8.82 18.01
CA ASN A 48 -4.19 -9.71 18.54
C ASN A 48 -5.61 -9.12 18.40
N GLN A 49 -6.62 -9.98 18.54
CA GLN A 49 -8.04 -9.61 18.45
C GLN A 49 -8.44 -8.49 19.43
N GLY A 50 -7.89 -8.50 20.65
CA GLY A 50 -8.16 -7.48 21.67
C GLY A 50 -7.62 -6.10 21.29
N SER A 51 -6.43 -6.04 20.68
CA SER A 51 -5.83 -4.81 20.16
C SER A 51 -6.68 -4.21 19.06
N PHE A 52 -7.14 -5.02 18.11
CA PHE A 52 -8.04 -4.56 17.05
C PHE A 52 -9.38 -4.04 17.61
N SER A 53 -9.95 -4.78 18.58
CA SER A 53 -11.18 -4.40 19.28
C SER A 53 -11.05 -3.07 20.04
N ASN A 54 -9.85 -2.73 20.54
CA ASN A 54 -9.64 -1.45 21.23
C ASN A 54 -9.82 -0.24 20.31
N TYR A 55 -9.44 -0.33 19.02
CA TYR A 55 -9.69 0.73 18.06
C TYR A 55 -11.19 0.88 17.77
N LEU A 56 -11.87 -0.23 17.45
CA LEU A 56 -13.30 -0.19 17.12
C LEU A 56 -14.17 0.31 18.29
N ASN A 57 -13.73 0.10 19.52
CA ASN A 57 -14.48 0.51 20.72
C ASN A 57 -13.97 1.82 21.34
N GLY A 58 -13.13 2.60 20.66
CA GLY A 58 -12.70 3.91 21.15
C GLY A 58 -11.84 3.86 22.41
N ARG A 59 -11.07 2.79 22.61
CA ARG A 59 -10.05 2.69 23.67
C ARG A 59 -8.65 3.10 23.18
N LEU A 60 -8.46 3.10 21.87
CA LEU A 60 -7.25 3.58 21.18
C LEU A 60 -7.68 4.47 20.02
N ALA A 61 -7.01 5.63 19.89
CA ALA A 61 -7.26 6.54 18.77
C ALA A 61 -6.80 5.92 17.45
N LEU A 62 -7.53 6.19 16.36
CA LEU A 62 -7.16 5.71 15.03
C LEU A 62 -5.88 6.39 14.54
N ASN A 63 -5.08 5.63 13.80
CA ASN A 63 -3.83 6.09 13.20
C ASN A 63 -3.72 5.62 11.74
N LYS A 64 -2.68 6.10 11.05
CA LYS A 64 -2.45 5.80 9.62
C LYS A 64 -2.28 4.30 9.35
N ASP A 65 -1.57 3.58 10.22
CA ASP A 65 -1.33 2.15 10.03
C ASP A 65 -2.64 1.36 10.06
N ILE A 66 -3.52 1.68 11.02
CA ILE A 66 -4.87 1.11 11.09
C ILE A 66 -5.67 1.50 9.85
N ALA A 67 -5.63 2.75 9.42
CA ALA A 67 -6.39 3.19 8.26
C ALA A 67 -5.98 2.48 6.96
N VAL A 68 -4.68 2.38 6.69
CA VAL A 68 -4.13 1.62 5.56
C VAL A 68 -4.50 0.14 5.66
N GLY A 69 -4.44 -0.41 6.87
CA GLY A 69 -4.83 -1.78 7.16
C GLY A 69 -6.31 -2.07 6.88
N ILE A 70 -7.19 -1.19 7.34
CA ILE A 70 -8.64 -1.27 7.11
C ILE A 70 -8.94 -1.22 5.61
N TYR A 71 -8.28 -0.32 4.87
CA TYR A 71 -8.43 -0.26 3.42
C TYR A 71 -8.02 -1.59 2.76
N LYS A 72 -6.88 -2.18 3.15
CA LYS A 72 -6.41 -3.46 2.61
C LYS A 72 -7.36 -4.64 2.88
N ILE A 73 -7.99 -4.67 4.06
CA ILE A 73 -8.81 -5.80 4.49
C ILE A 73 -10.26 -5.66 4.01
N PHE A 74 -10.83 -4.47 4.20
CA PHE A 74 -12.25 -4.20 3.99
C PHE A 74 -12.53 -3.37 2.73
N GLY A 75 -11.53 -2.70 2.16
CA GLY A 75 -11.73 -1.76 1.05
C GLY A 75 -12.33 -0.43 1.48
N ILE A 76 -12.36 -0.12 2.78
CA ILE A 76 -12.98 1.09 3.32
C ILE A 76 -11.96 2.24 3.27
N PRO A 77 -12.20 3.29 2.46
CA PRO A 77 -11.33 4.47 2.42
C PRO A 77 -11.44 5.31 3.70
N ALA A 78 -10.33 5.97 4.07
CA ALA A 78 -10.22 6.73 5.32
C ALA A 78 -11.18 7.93 5.38
N GLU A 79 -11.50 8.50 4.23
CA GLU A 79 -12.39 9.63 4.00
C GLU A 79 -13.80 9.40 4.58
N LEU A 80 -14.24 8.15 4.70
CA LEU A 80 -15.56 7.81 5.21
C LEU A 80 -15.69 7.87 6.73
N TYR A 81 -14.58 7.84 7.47
CA TYR A 81 -14.59 7.86 8.93
C TYR A 81 -13.63 8.86 9.57
N SER A 82 -12.61 9.34 8.85
CA SER A 82 -11.64 10.32 9.35
C SER A 82 -11.05 11.14 8.20
N LYS A 83 -11.46 12.41 8.12
CA LYS A 83 -10.90 13.37 7.16
C LYS A 83 -9.41 13.62 7.41
N ARG A 84 -9.00 13.72 8.69
CA ARG A 84 -7.60 13.93 9.08
C ARG A 84 -6.72 12.78 8.61
N LEU A 85 -7.14 11.53 8.84
CA LEU A 85 -6.33 10.38 8.42
C LEU A 85 -6.22 10.29 6.90
N ALA A 86 -7.29 10.63 6.16
CA ALA A 86 -7.23 10.72 4.70
C ALA A 86 -6.20 11.77 4.24
N GLU A 87 -6.24 12.98 4.81
CA GLU A 87 -5.26 14.04 4.51
C GLU A 87 -3.82 13.61 4.85
N GLU A 88 -3.60 13.04 6.04
CA GLU A 88 -2.28 12.58 6.47
C GLU A 88 -1.72 11.45 5.59
N ILE A 89 -2.57 10.57 5.07
CA ILE A 89 -2.17 9.51 4.14
C ILE A 89 -1.84 10.11 2.78
N ALA A 90 -2.66 11.05 2.29
CA ALA A 90 -2.44 11.73 1.02
C ALA A 90 -1.13 12.52 1.01
N ASP A 91 -0.81 13.20 2.11
CA ASP A 91 0.46 13.95 2.23
C ASP A 91 1.67 13.02 2.20
N VAL A 92 1.60 11.87 2.87
CA VAL A 92 2.65 10.84 2.77
C VAL A 92 2.77 10.33 1.33
N ALA A 93 1.66 10.05 0.66
CA ALA A 93 1.68 9.58 -0.72
C ALA A 93 2.31 10.59 -1.69
N LYS A 94 2.05 11.89 -1.52
CA LYS A 94 2.68 12.96 -2.32
C LYS A 94 4.20 12.96 -2.20
N VAL A 95 4.74 12.75 -0.99
CA VAL A 95 6.19 12.68 -0.77
C VAL A 95 6.84 11.55 -1.60
N TYR A 96 6.14 10.42 -1.79
CA TYR A 96 6.62 9.32 -2.62
C TYR A 96 6.45 9.58 -4.12
N THR A 97 5.35 10.21 -4.55
CA THR A 97 5.17 10.58 -5.96
C THR A 97 6.18 11.63 -6.42
N ASP A 98 6.52 12.57 -5.54
CA ASP A 98 7.46 13.65 -5.85
C ASP A 98 8.92 13.17 -5.83
N ASN A 99 9.25 12.07 -5.14
CA ASN A 99 10.65 11.61 -4.99
C ASN A 99 11.09 10.47 -5.92
N ASP A 100 10.22 9.56 -6.37
CA ASP A 100 10.69 8.34 -7.06
C ASP A 100 10.28 8.21 -8.54
N TYR A 101 9.12 8.73 -8.95
CA TYR A 101 8.68 8.64 -10.35
C TYR A 101 9.07 9.85 -11.20
N GLN A 102 9.04 11.06 -10.64
CA GLN A 102 9.41 12.27 -11.39
C GLN A 102 10.91 12.53 -11.43
N LYS A 103 11.65 12.04 -10.43
CA LYS A 103 13.08 12.36 -10.27
C LYS A 103 13.99 11.65 -11.29
N ASN A 104 13.53 10.52 -11.82
CA ASN A 104 14.29 9.68 -12.78
C ASN A 104 13.47 9.32 -14.03
N ASP A 105 12.58 10.20 -14.51
CA ASP A 105 12.03 10.02 -15.85
C ASP A 105 13.10 10.37 -16.90
N LEU A 106 14.11 9.50 -17.01
CA LEU A 106 15.19 9.57 -17.98
C LEU A 106 14.63 9.60 -19.40
N TYR A 107 13.45 9.02 -19.62
CA TYR A 107 12.76 9.07 -20.90
C TYR A 107 12.24 10.48 -21.19
N ALA A 108 11.55 11.14 -20.26
CA ALA A 108 11.09 12.53 -20.41
C ALA A 108 12.23 13.56 -20.43
N GLN A 109 13.43 13.20 -19.99
CA GLN A 109 14.64 14.05 -20.07
C GLN A 109 15.52 13.71 -21.29
N ALA A 110 15.34 12.55 -21.92
CA ALA A 110 16.10 12.11 -23.08
C ALA A 110 15.84 13.01 -24.30
N SER A 111 16.83 13.11 -25.20
CA SER A 111 16.63 13.77 -26.49
C SER A 111 15.57 13.02 -27.33
N PRO A 112 14.92 13.70 -28.30
CA PRO A 112 13.94 13.06 -29.17
C PRO A 112 14.48 11.79 -29.87
N GLU A 113 15.74 11.81 -30.29
CA GLU A 113 16.41 10.64 -30.90
C GLU A 113 16.49 9.45 -29.95
N HIS A 114 16.87 9.69 -28.68
CA HIS A 114 16.95 8.64 -27.67
C HIS A 114 15.56 8.09 -27.31
N ARG A 115 14.53 8.93 -27.27
CA ARG A 115 13.14 8.48 -27.04
C ARG A 115 12.67 7.58 -28.18
N MET A 116 12.89 8.00 -29.43
CA MET A 116 12.56 7.19 -30.60
C MET A 116 13.29 5.84 -30.59
N ALA A 117 14.56 5.81 -30.17
CA ALA A 117 15.31 4.57 -30.03
C ALA A 117 14.73 3.64 -28.95
N VAL A 118 14.32 4.20 -27.81
CA VAL A 118 13.65 3.45 -26.73
C VAL A 118 12.28 2.93 -27.19
N ASP A 119 11.51 3.74 -27.92
CA ASP A 119 10.19 3.35 -28.46
C ASP A 119 10.30 2.23 -29.51
N ASP A 120 11.30 2.32 -30.40
CA ASP A 120 11.59 1.28 -31.39
C ASP A 120 12.01 -0.02 -30.68
N MET A 121 12.85 0.07 -29.66
CA MET A 121 13.28 -1.08 -28.87
C MET A 121 12.10 -1.72 -28.11
N ALA A 122 11.25 -0.92 -27.47
CA ALA A 122 10.06 -1.40 -26.77
C ALA A 122 9.07 -2.09 -27.73
N SER A 123 8.85 -1.51 -28.92
CA SER A 123 7.99 -2.09 -29.95
C SER A 123 8.52 -3.44 -30.43
N ARG A 124 9.84 -3.57 -30.62
CA ARG A 124 10.48 -4.84 -30.97
C ARG A 124 10.33 -5.86 -29.85
N MET A 125 10.54 -5.47 -28.59
CA MET A 125 10.41 -6.36 -27.43
C MET A 125 8.99 -6.89 -27.27
N LEU A 126 7.96 -6.06 -27.48
CA LEU A 126 6.56 -6.48 -27.43
C LEU A 126 6.19 -7.45 -28.57
N GLY A 127 6.89 -7.36 -29.70
CA GLY A 127 6.74 -8.28 -30.84
C GLY A 127 7.58 -9.56 -30.74
N MET A 128 8.38 -9.74 -29.69
CA MET A 128 9.24 -10.92 -29.54
C MET A 128 8.47 -12.14 -29.05
N THR A 129 8.82 -13.30 -29.60
CA THR A 129 8.43 -14.60 -29.04
C THR A 129 9.20 -14.88 -27.75
N GLU A 130 8.67 -15.78 -26.92
CA GLU A 130 9.28 -16.16 -25.63
C GLU A 130 10.73 -16.67 -25.80
N GLU A 131 11.01 -17.44 -26.85
CA GLU A 131 12.35 -17.94 -27.16
C GLU A 131 13.34 -16.81 -27.51
N GLN A 132 12.87 -15.79 -28.26
CA GLN A 132 13.69 -14.64 -28.61
C GLN A 132 13.96 -13.76 -27.39
N ALA A 133 12.95 -13.57 -26.51
CA ALA A 133 13.11 -12.81 -25.28
C ALA A 133 14.12 -13.47 -24.34
N LEU A 134 14.11 -14.81 -24.27
CA LEU A 134 15.08 -15.58 -23.48
C LEU A 134 16.52 -15.44 -24.01
N LYS A 135 16.70 -15.47 -25.33
CA LYS A 135 18.01 -15.25 -25.97
C LYS A 135 18.53 -13.83 -25.74
N LEU A 136 17.64 -12.82 -25.81
CA LEU A 136 18.01 -11.43 -25.52
C LEU A 136 18.45 -11.28 -24.06
N LYS A 137 17.72 -11.89 -23.12
CA LYS A 137 18.11 -11.91 -21.70
C LYS A 137 19.49 -12.55 -21.50
N GLN A 138 19.72 -13.73 -22.09
CA GLN A 138 21.02 -14.41 -22.03
C GLN A 138 22.17 -13.57 -22.61
N ALA A 139 21.91 -12.86 -23.72
CA ALA A 139 22.90 -11.97 -24.32
C ALA A 139 23.19 -10.74 -23.44
N MET A 140 22.17 -10.18 -22.78
CA MET A 140 22.33 -9.08 -21.84
C MET A 140 23.12 -9.49 -20.59
N ASP A 141 22.84 -10.68 -20.04
CA ASP A 141 23.57 -11.26 -18.90
C ASP A 141 25.06 -11.48 -19.24
N LEU A 142 25.38 -11.73 -20.51
CA LEU A 142 26.76 -11.91 -21.00
C LEU A 142 27.51 -10.58 -21.19
N LEU A 143 26.79 -9.52 -21.59
CA LEU A 143 27.34 -8.18 -21.82
C LEU A 143 27.46 -7.34 -20.55
N MET A 144 26.62 -7.64 -19.55
CA MET A 144 26.67 -7.06 -18.22
C MET A 144 26.88 -8.19 -17.19
N PRO A 145 28.08 -8.79 -17.12
CA PRO A 145 28.37 -9.72 -16.06
C PRO A 145 28.10 -9.02 -14.74
N SER A 146 27.25 -9.61 -13.90
CA SER A 146 26.99 -9.07 -12.58
C SER A 146 28.30 -9.01 -11.82
N ASP A 147 28.80 -7.82 -11.51
CA ASP A 147 29.78 -7.63 -10.45
C ASP A 147 29.07 -8.01 -9.15
N ASP A 148 29.05 -9.32 -8.83
CA ASP A 148 28.57 -9.81 -7.55
C ASP A 148 29.75 -9.80 -6.56
N PRO A 149 29.81 -8.83 -5.62
CA PRO A 149 30.88 -8.76 -4.63
C PRO A 149 30.78 -9.86 -3.54
N ARG A 150 30.03 -10.94 -3.79
CA ARG A 150 29.82 -12.06 -2.86
C ARG A 150 30.42 -13.39 -3.34
N LYS A 151 31.43 -13.32 -4.20
CA LYS A 151 32.32 -14.45 -4.47
C LYS A 151 33.77 -14.05 -4.16
N ASP A 152 34.08 -13.99 -2.87
CA ASP A 152 35.41 -14.24 -2.32
C ASP A 152 35.25 -15.11 -1.07
#